data_AF-A0A2T6ZZF4-F1
#
_entry.id   AF-A0A2T6ZZF4-F1
#
_cell.length_a   1.000
_cell.length_b   1.000
_cell.length_c   1.000
_cell.angle_alpha   90.00
_cell.angle_beta   90.00
_cell.angle_gamma   90.00
#
_symmetry.space_group_name_H-M   'P 1'
#
loop_
_entity.id
_entity.type
_entity.pdbx_description
1 polymer ?
#
loop_
_entity_poly.entity_id
_entity_poly.type
_entity_poly.pdbx_seq_one_letter_code
_entity_poly.pdbx_strand_id
1 'polypeptide(L)'
;MSPLQSGQENFLMTEVQSALLKRPPKAITEPEPILSGLQRMGQTAKDIAKEANRLWSAIAIKCAWEIGLEKYTFPEKLSFLVMEKHSPPTPCIGFVLELGLVAKMCFAGKRDGDNVQASGVVGVPIRDVKLTERHFWFEFTGAVEVPAAKV
;
A
#
# COMPACT_ATOMS: atom_id res chain seq x y z
N MET A 1 -16.65 13.62 -6.16
CA MET A 1 -16.14 14.96 -6.48
C MET A 1 -15.83 15.65 -5.16
N SER A 2 -14.56 15.98 -4.93
CA SER A 2 -14.03 16.55 -3.68
C SER A 2 -13.12 17.77 -3.98
N PRO A 3 -13.70 18.94 -4.33
CA PRO A 3 -12.94 20.12 -4.76
C PRO A 3 -11.95 20.67 -3.72
N LEU A 4 -12.12 20.29 -2.45
CA LEU A 4 -11.20 20.66 -1.36
C LEU A 4 -10.00 19.72 -1.26
N GLN A 5 -10.09 18.52 -1.84
CA GLN A 5 -9.05 17.48 -1.80
C GLN A 5 -8.29 17.35 -3.12
N SER A 6 -8.85 17.89 -4.22
CA SER A 6 -8.24 17.86 -5.56
C SER A 6 -8.10 19.26 -6.14
N GLY A 7 -6.85 19.68 -6.36
CA GLY A 7 -6.56 20.96 -7.02
C GLY A 7 -7.11 21.05 -8.44
N GLN A 8 -7.23 19.92 -9.15
CA GLN A 8 -7.85 19.87 -10.48
C GLN A 8 -9.36 20.11 -10.42
N GLU A 9 -10.05 19.52 -9.44
CA GLU A 9 -11.49 19.75 -9.25
C GLU A 9 -11.77 21.17 -8.75
N ASN A 10 -10.88 21.75 -7.93
CA ASN A 10 -10.95 23.14 -7.52
C ASN A 10 -10.81 24.10 -8.71
N PHE A 11 -9.82 23.82 -9.58
CA PHE A 11 -9.60 24.57 -10.81
C PHE A 11 -10.83 24.51 -11.72
N LEU A 12 -11.39 23.30 -11.95
CA LEU A 12 -12.62 23.12 -12.72
C LEU A 12 -13.79 23.93 -12.13
N MET A 13 -13.98 23.89 -10.81
CA MET A 13 -15.03 24.67 -10.13
C MET A 13 -14.83 26.18 -10.30
N THR A 14 -13.59 26.65 -10.26
CA THR A 14 -13.25 28.07 -10.45
C THR A 14 -13.53 28.54 -11.88
N GLU A 15 -13.26 27.70 -12.87
CA GLU A 15 -13.55 27.97 -14.29
C GLU A 15 -15.07 27.98 -14.54
N VAL A 16 -15.81 27.01 -13.99
CA VAL A 16 -17.29 26.99 -14.06
C VAL A 16 -17.89 28.25 -13.42
N GLN A 17 -17.40 28.68 -12.25
CA GLN A 17 -17.84 29.92 -11.63
C GLN A 17 -17.53 31.16 -12.48
N SER A 18 -16.35 31.20 -13.11
CA SER A 18 -15.97 32.32 -13.98
C SER A 18 -16.89 32.44 -15.19
N ALA A 19 -17.24 31.31 -15.80
CA ALA A 19 -18.21 31.24 -16.89
C ALA A 19 -19.62 31.72 -16.46
N LEU A 20 -20.11 31.25 -15.31
CA LEU A 20 -21.43 31.66 -14.78
C LEU A 20 -21.50 33.16 -14.45
N LEU A 21 -20.40 33.74 -13.98
CA LEU A 21 -20.29 35.16 -13.63
C LEU A 21 -19.92 36.07 -14.82
N LYS A 22 -19.84 35.52 -16.04
CA LYS A 22 -19.39 36.24 -17.26
C LYS A 22 -18.04 36.95 -17.07
N ARG A 23 -17.17 36.40 -16.22
CA ARG A 23 -15.80 36.87 -16.04
C ARG A 23 -14.91 36.13 -17.03
N PRO A 24 -13.81 36.76 -17.50
CA PRO A 24 -12.85 36.02 -18.30
C PRO A 24 -12.30 34.84 -17.48
N PRO A 25 -12.25 33.61 -18.04
CA PRO A 25 -11.65 32.46 -17.37
C PRO A 25 -10.18 32.76 -17.02
N LYS A 26 -9.64 32.15 -15.97
CA LYS A 26 -8.25 32.45 -15.55
C LYS A 26 -7.23 31.93 -16.55
N ALA A 27 -7.58 30.91 -17.33
CA ALA A 27 -6.73 30.33 -18.37
C ALA A 27 -7.19 30.78 -19.76
N ILE A 28 -6.91 32.02 -20.14
CA ILE A 28 -7.27 32.53 -21.48
C ILE A 28 -6.30 32.06 -22.56
N THR A 29 -5.06 31.67 -22.20
CA THR A 29 -4.02 31.35 -23.19
C THR A 29 -3.51 29.92 -23.14
N GLU A 30 -3.24 29.32 -21.97
CA GLU A 30 -2.75 27.92 -21.92
C GLU A 30 -3.16 27.22 -20.60
N PRO A 31 -4.19 26.34 -20.59
CA PRO A 31 -4.56 25.57 -19.41
C PRO A 31 -3.59 24.40 -19.12
N GLU A 32 -2.86 23.92 -20.14
CA GLU A 32 -1.93 22.80 -20.05
C GLU A 32 -0.80 22.95 -19.01
N PRO A 33 -0.10 24.09 -18.88
CA PRO A 33 0.91 24.26 -17.83
C PRO A 33 0.31 24.18 -16.41
N ILE A 34 -0.91 24.69 -16.21
CA ILE A 34 -1.60 24.64 -14.91
C ILE A 34 -2.03 23.20 -14.59
N LEU A 35 -2.65 22.51 -15.55
CA LEU A 35 -3.11 21.13 -15.37
C LEU A 35 -1.94 20.15 -15.16
N SER A 36 -0.86 20.31 -15.90
CA SER A 36 0.36 19.50 -15.74
C SER A 36 1.06 19.77 -14.41
N GLY A 37 1.03 21.01 -13.91
CA GLY A 37 1.50 21.36 -12.57
C GLY A 37 0.69 20.67 -11.48
N LEU A 38 -0.65 20.77 -11.57
CA LEU A 38 -1.58 20.14 -10.63
C LEU A 38 -1.48 18.61 -10.65
N GLN A 39 -1.32 18.00 -11.83
CA GLN A 39 -1.14 16.56 -11.96
C GLN A 39 0.15 16.10 -11.30
N ARG A 40 1.28 16.79 -11.55
CA ARG A 40 2.56 16.49 -10.91
C ARG A 40 2.47 16.58 -9.39
N MET A 41 1.91 17.67 -8.88
CA MET A 41 1.69 17.85 -7.44
C MET A 41 0.80 16.75 -6.85
N GLY A 42 -0.29 16.41 -7.53
CA GLY A 42 -1.19 15.34 -7.11
C GLY A 42 -0.49 13.98 -7.05
N GLN A 43 0.38 13.68 -8.02
CA GLN A 43 1.16 12.44 -8.02
C GLN A 43 2.18 12.41 -6.88
N THR A 44 2.96 13.48 -6.71
CA THR A 44 3.92 13.59 -5.61
C THR A 44 3.24 13.45 -4.24
N ALA A 45 2.08 14.08 -4.05
CA ALA A 45 1.32 13.98 -2.81
C ALA A 45 0.85 12.54 -2.54
N LYS A 46 0.39 11.81 -3.57
CA LYS A 46 0.03 10.38 -3.47
C LYS A 46 1.24 9.53 -3.10
N ASP A 47 2.39 9.78 -3.71
CA ASP A 47 3.62 9.03 -3.44
C ASP A 47 4.10 9.27 -2.00
N ILE A 48 4.08 10.52 -1.53
CA ILE A 48 4.41 10.86 -0.14
C ILE A 48 3.42 10.19 0.84
N ALA A 49 2.11 10.28 0.57
CA ALA A 49 1.11 9.66 1.43
C ALA A 49 1.28 8.14 1.50
N LYS A 50 1.57 7.49 0.37
CA LYS A 50 1.86 6.06 0.30
C LYS A 50 3.08 5.69 1.14
N GLU A 51 4.17 6.43 1.01
CA GLU A 51 5.40 6.20 1.79
C GLU A 51 5.23 6.50 3.29
N ALA A 52 4.49 7.55 3.63
CA ALA A 52 4.17 7.88 5.02
C ALA A 52 3.33 6.78 5.66
N ASN A 53 2.30 6.28 4.97
CA ASN A 53 1.49 5.16 5.44
C ASN A 53 2.34 3.91 5.66
N ARG A 54 3.22 3.57 4.71
CA ARG A 54 4.15 2.44 4.85
C ARG A 54 5.03 2.58 6.09
N LEU A 55 5.60 3.76 6.32
CA LEU A 55 6.47 4.03 7.46
C LEU A 55 5.71 3.92 8.80
N TRP A 56 4.55 4.56 8.91
CA TRP A 56 3.78 4.55 10.15
C TRP A 56 3.19 3.18 10.47
N SER A 57 2.77 2.41 9.46
CA SER A 57 2.41 1.00 9.65
C SER A 57 3.60 0.21 10.20
N ALA A 58 4.81 0.45 9.70
CA ALA A 58 6.01 -0.26 10.15
C ALA A 58 6.35 0.05 11.60
N ILE A 59 6.26 1.32 11.98
CA ILE A 59 6.44 1.76 13.36
C ILE A 59 5.37 1.11 14.27
N ALA A 60 4.10 1.17 13.88
CA ALA A 60 3.01 0.62 14.68
C ALA A 60 3.17 -0.88 14.94
N ILE A 61 3.50 -1.65 13.90
CA ILE A 61 3.70 -3.10 14.01
C ILE A 61 4.93 -3.42 14.86
N LYS A 62 6.03 -2.69 14.67
CA LYS A 62 7.23 -2.88 15.49
C LYS A 62 6.96 -2.59 16.97
N CYS A 63 6.26 -1.49 17.27
CA CYS A 63 5.88 -1.16 18.64
C CYS A 63 4.96 -2.23 19.25
N ALA A 64 3.98 -2.73 18.47
CA ALA A 64 3.10 -3.81 18.92
C ALA A 64 3.90 -5.10 19.20
N TRP A 65 4.90 -5.40 18.38
CA TRP A 65 5.79 -6.53 18.56
C TRP A 65 6.65 -6.40 19.83
N GLU A 66 7.32 -5.26 20.03
CA GLU A 66 8.22 -5.03 21.17
C GLU A 66 7.48 -4.98 22.53
N ILE A 67 6.25 -4.48 22.56
CA ILE A 67 5.42 -4.42 23.77
C ILE A 67 4.83 -5.80 24.13
N GLY A 68 4.88 -6.75 23.19
CA GLY A 68 4.27 -8.06 23.25
C GLY A 68 2.91 -8.06 22.53
N LEU A 69 2.85 -8.79 21.40
CA LEU A 69 1.64 -8.93 20.59
C LEU A 69 0.44 -9.45 21.39
N GLU A 70 0.69 -10.22 22.45
CA GLU A 70 -0.33 -10.83 23.34
C GLU A 70 -1.23 -9.80 24.04
N LYS A 71 -0.77 -8.55 24.18
CA LYS A 71 -1.56 -7.45 24.75
C LYS A 71 -2.52 -6.82 23.74
N TYR A 72 -2.36 -7.15 22.46
CA TYR A 72 -3.20 -6.72 21.37
C TYR A 72 -3.95 -7.94 20.83
N THR A 73 -5.15 -7.76 20.28
CA THR A 73 -5.83 -8.81 19.49
C THR A 73 -5.17 -8.99 18.13
N PHE A 74 -3.84 -9.09 18.12
CA PHE A 74 -3.05 -9.22 16.90
C PHE A 74 -2.99 -10.69 16.52
N PRO A 75 -3.34 -11.07 15.29
CA PRO A 75 -3.37 -12.47 14.90
C PRO A 75 -1.94 -13.03 14.83
N GLU A 76 -1.77 -14.28 15.25
CA GLU A 76 -0.47 -14.99 15.21
C GLU A 76 0.06 -15.16 13.77
N LYS A 77 -0.85 -15.22 12.80
CA LYS A 77 -0.56 -15.31 11.36
C LYS A 77 -1.37 -14.26 10.62
N LEU A 78 -0.77 -13.73 9.56
CA LEU A 78 -1.39 -12.74 8.68
C LEU A 78 -1.61 -13.33 7.29
N SER A 79 -2.66 -12.87 6.61
CA SER A 79 -3.01 -13.29 5.27
C SER A 79 -2.21 -12.50 4.24
N PHE A 80 -1.30 -13.17 3.54
CA PHE A 80 -0.47 -12.59 2.49
C PHE A 80 -0.99 -12.99 1.11
N LEU A 81 -1.56 -12.03 0.38
CA LEU A 81 -1.89 -12.17 -1.03
C LEU A 81 -0.62 -11.99 -1.87
N VAL A 82 -0.17 -13.06 -2.52
CA VAL A 82 1.01 -13.04 -3.39
C VAL A 82 0.67 -12.30 -4.67
N MET A 83 1.34 -11.19 -4.94
CA MET A 83 1.17 -10.44 -6.20
C MET A 83 2.22 -10.85 -7.22
N GLU A 84 3.48 -10.93 -6.79
CA GLU A 84 4.62 -11.30 -7.62
C GLU A 84 5.38 -12.44 -6.95
N LYS A 85 5.41 -13.59 -7.64
CA LYS A 85 6.20 -14.75 -7.20
C LYS A 85 7.61 -14.63 -7.77
N HIS A 86 8.60 -14.75 -6.90
CA HIS A 86 10.00 -14.86 -7.28
C HIS A 86 10.58 -16.18 -6.79
N SER A 87 11.58 -16.69 -7.51
CA SER A 87 12.35 -17.86 -7.06
C SER A 87 13.32 -17.45 -5.94
N PRO A 88 13.48 -18.28 -4.89
CA PRO A 88 14.50 -18.04 -3.86
C PRO A 88 15.89 -17.84 -4.50
N PRO A 89 16.72 -16.91 -3.98
CA PRO A 89 16.58 -16.19 -2.71
C PRO A 89 15.81 -14.86 -2.81
N THR A 90 15.31 -14.49 -3.99
CA THR A 90 14.57 -13.23 -4.16
C THR A 90 13.23 -13.32 -3.44
N PRO A 91 12.86 -12.34 -2.58
CA PRO A 91 11.60 -12.36 -1.87
C PRO A 91 10.42 -12.14 -2.81
N CYS A 92 9.30 -12.83 -2.56
CA CYS A 92 8.02 -12.54 -3.20
C CYS A 92 7.47 -11.19 -2.73
N ILE A 93 6.69 -10.54 -3.58
CA ILE A 93 6.00 -9.30 -3.24
C ILE A 93 4.50 -9.58 -3.15
N GLY A 94 3.85 -9.02 -2.15
CA GLY A 94 2.43 -9.23 -1.94
C GLY A 94 1.81 -8.20 -1.03
N PHE A 95 0.55 -8.44 -0.69
CA PHE A 95 -0.27 -7.56 0.12
C PHE A 95 -0.76 -8.30 1.36
N VAL A 96 -0.54 -7.71 2.53
CA VAL A 96 -1.02 -8.25 3.80
C VAL A 96 -2.39 -7.66 4.09
N LEU A 97 -3.43 -8.50 4.08
CA LEU A 97 -4.83 -8.05 4.09
C LEU A 97 -5.19 -7.32 5.38
N GLU A 98 -4.80 -7.86 6.52
CA GLU A 98 -5.14 -7.31 7.85
C GLU A 98 -4.44 -5.97 8.11
N LEU A 99 -3.29 -5.75 7.47
CA LEU A 99 -2.47 -4.57 7.66
C LEU A 99 -2.63 -3.53 6.54
N GLY A 100 -3.33 -3.89 5.46
CA GLY A 100 -3.58 -3.00 4.32
C GLY A 100 -2.31 -2.54 3.61
N LEU A 101 -1.23 -3.33 3.62
CA LEU A 101 0.09 -2.90 3.16
C LEU A 101 0.79 -3.90 2.23
N VAL A 102 1.67 -3.36 1.38
CA VAL A 102 2.54 -4.15 0.51
C VAL A 102 3.78 -4.58 1.27
N ALA A 103 4.16 -5.84 1.13
CA ALA A 103 5.24 -6.45 1.87
C ALA A 103 6.05 -7.45 1.05
N LYS A 104 7.21 -7.82 1.61
CA LYS A 104 8.10 -8.84 1.05
C LYS A 104 8.05 -10.10 1.90
N MET A 105 8.00 -11.24 1.22
CA MET A 105 7.95 -12.56 1.85
C MET A 105 9.15 -13.40 1.38
N CYS A 106 9.95 -13.88 2.32
CA CYS A 106 11.01 -14.86 2.08
C CYS A 106 10.52 -16.27 2.38
N PHE A 107 11.06 -17.26 1.69
CA PHE A 107 10.86 -18.68 2.00
C PHE A 107 11.93 -19.17 2.97
N ALA A 108 11.52 -19.93 4.00
CA ALA A 108 12.47 -20.59 4.91
C ALA A 108 13.29 -21.68 4.19
N GLY A 109 12.68 -22.41 3.25
CA GLY A 109 13.36 -23.38 2.38
C GLY A 109 12.89 -23.37 0.92
N LYS A 110 13.72 -23.90 0.00
CA LYS A 110 13.38 -23.98 -1.43
C LYS A 110 12.07 -24.73 -1.72
N ARG A 111 11.78 -25.79 -0.95
CA ARG A 111 10.59 -26.64 -1.10
C ARG A 111 9.29 -25.92 -0.74
N ASP A 112 9.36 -24.85 0.05
CA ASP A 112 8.18 -24.09 0.47
C ASP A 112 7.68 -23.16 -0.66
N GLY A 113 8.57 -22.76 -1.57
CA GLY A 113 8.26 -21.91 -2.72
C GLY A 113 7.44 -22.61 -3.81
N ASP A 114 7.47 -23.94 -3.86
CA ASP A 114 6.72 -24.71 -4.85
C ASP A 114 5.21 -24.69 -4.58
N ASN A 115 4.82 -24.57 -3.32
CA ASN A 115 3.42 -24.55 -2.88
C ASN A 115 2.75 -23.17 -2.98
N VAL A 116 3.53 -22.14 -3.31
CA VAL A 116 3.03 -20.76 -3.40
C VAL A 116 2.83 -20.36 -4.86
N GLN A 117 1.65 -19.86 -5.19
CA GLN A 117 1.34 -19.34 -6.52
C GLN A 117 1.08 -17.84 -6.48
N ALA A 118 1.37 -17.15 -7.59
CA ALA A 118 0.91 -15.79 -7.77
C ALA A 118 -0.63 -15.75 -7.68
N SER A 119 -1.17 -14.68 -7.09
CA SER A 119 -2.58 -14.51 -6.74
C SER A 119 -3.13 -15.46 -5.66
N GLY A 120 -2.29 -16.34 -5.10
CA GLY A 120 -2.65 -17.16 -3.93
C GLY A 120 -2.57 -16.36 -2.63
N VAL A 121 -3.37 -16.75 -1.64
CA VAL A 121 -3.28 -16.25 -0.26
C VAL A 121 -2.58 -17.29 0.59
N VAL A 122 -1.60 -16.86 1.39
CA VAL A 122 -0.83 -17.73 2.29
C VAL A 122 -0.76 -17.13 3.69
N GLY A 123 -0.74 -17.98 4.73
CA GLY A 123 -0.54 -17.52 6.09
C GLY A 123 0.94 -17.27 6.36
N VAL A 124 1.29 -16.06 6.80
CA VAL A 124 2.68 -15.68 7.12
C VAL A 124 2.80 -15.20 8.57
N PRO A 125 3.75 -15.72 9.36
CA PRO A 125 4.17 -15.08 10.58
C PRO A 125 5.04 -13.84 10.30
N ILE A 126 4.99 -12.87 11.21
CA ILE A 126 5.97 -11.77 11.23
C ILE A 126 7.30 -12.34 11.69
N ARG A 127 8.37 -12.09 10.92
CA ARG A 127 9.74 -12.51 11.27
C ARG A 127 10.55 -11.36 11.84
N ASP A 128 10.60 -10.25 11.11
CA ASP A 128 11.41 -9.08 11.47
C ASP A 128 10.83 -7.80 10.85
N VAL A 129 10.96 -6.69 11.57
CA VAL A 129 10.48 -5.36 11.15
C VAL A 129 11.67 -4.40 11.13
N LYS A 130 12.27 -4.26 9.95
CA LYS A 130 13.38 -3.32 9.72
C LYS A 130 12.88 -1.95 9.26
N LEU A 131 12.78 -1.02 10.21
CA LEU A 131 12.37 0.36 9.94
C LEU A 131 13.28 1.09 8.93
N THR A 132 14.58 0.76 8.92
CA THR A 132 15.58 1.38 8.03
C THR A 132 15.34 1.09 6.56
N GLU A 133 14.81 -0.09 6.24
CA GLU A 133 14.53 -0.50 4.86
C GLU A 133 13.15 -0.05 4.39
N ARG A 134 12.30 0.49 5.28
CA ARG A 134 10.89 0.83 5.02
C ARG A 134 10.09 -0.34 4.41
N HIS A 135 10.59 -1.55 4.58
CA HIS A 135 10.02 -2.80 4.07
C HIS A 135 9.83 -3.75 5.25
N PHE A 136 8.73 -4.50 5.17
CA PHE A 136 8.43 -5.59 6.08
C PHE A 136 9.03 -6.87 5.54
N TRP A 137 9.71 -7.63 6.41
CA TRP A 137 10.19 -8.96 6.09
C TRP A 137 9.31 -9.98 6.80
N PHE A 138 8.43 -10.60 6.03
CA PHE A 138 7.67 -11.76 6.47
C PHE A 138 8.43 -13.02 6.06
N GLU A 139 8.44 -14.04 6.91
CA GLU A 139 9.00 -15.35 6.59
C GLU A 139 7.87 -16.35 6.44
N PHE A 140 7.81 -17.00 5.29
CA PHE A 140 6.90 -18.10 5.05
C PHE A 140 7.50 -19.38 5.65
N THR A 141 6.78 -19.95 6.63
CA THR A 141 7.16 -21.20 7.33
C THR A 141 6.36 -22.42 6.85
N GLY A 142 5.74 -22.35 5.66
CA GLY A 142 5.15 -23.53 5.00
C GLY A 142 3.66 -23.78 5.28
N ALA A 143 2.98 -22.97 6.10
CA ALA A 143 1.54 -23.13 6.33
C ALA A 143 0.71 -22.35 5.30
N VAL A 144 0.34 -23.02 4.20
CA VAL A 144 -0.71 -22.52 3.30
C VAL A 144 -2.04 -22.61 4.04
N GLU A 145 -2.67 -21.48 4.35
CA GLU A 145 -4.07 -21.50 4.78
C GLU A 145 -4.94 -21.75 3.55
N VAL A 146 -5.48 -22.96 3.46
CA VAL A 146 -6.61 -23.23 2.58
C VAL A 146 -7.77 -22.42 3.13
N PRO A 147 -8.38 -21.49 2.36
CA PRO A 147 -9.55 -20.78 2.84
C PRO A 147 -10.63 -21.83 3.14
N ALA A 148 -11.05 -21.92 4.40
CA ALA A 148 -12.20 -22.73 4.75
C ALA A 148 -13.39 -22.23 3.92
N ALA A 149 -13.92 -23.11 3.08
CA ALA A 149 -15.13 -22.84 2.33
C ALA A 149 -16.22 -22.42 3.33
N LYS A 150 -16.66 -21.17 3.25
CA LYS A 150 -17.88 -20.74 3.94
C LYS A 150 -19.05 -21.45 3.24
N VAL A 151 -19.61 -22.43 3.94
CA VAL A 151 -20.94 -23.01 3.64
C VAL A 151 -22.01 -21.98 4.02
#